data_AF-A0A923SZL6-F1
#
_entry.id   AF-A0A923SZL6-F1
#
_cell.length_a   1.000
_cell.length_b   1.000
_cell.length_c   1.000
_cell.angle_alpha   90.00
_cell.angle_beta   90.00
_cell.angle_gamma   90.00
#
_symmetry.space_group_name_H-M   'P 1'
#
loop_
_entity.id
_entity.type
_entity.pdbx_description
1 polymer ?
#
loop_
_entity_poly.entity_id
_entity_poly.type
_entity_poly.pdbx_seq_one_letter_code
_entity_poly.pdbx_strand_id
1 'polypeptide(L)'
;MQARKLIATTLSAVVLGGMVSTTMAYAQTRGMERRDDRRDNRQGSRDEKAECKAGDENSRAECRQEKRDTKQEGRGKDESKPEGEQ
;
A
#
# COMPACT_ATOMS: atom_id res chain seq x y z
N MET A 1 -39.19 -32.52 11.94
CA MET A 1 -38.66 -31.31 12.61
C MET A 1 -37.14 -31.27 12.72
N GLN A 2 -36.45 -32.41 12.89
CA GLN A 2 -34.98 -32.46 13.04
C GLN A 2 -34.23 -31.99 11.78
N ALA A 3 -34.66 -32.39 10.58
CA ALA A 3 -34.04 -31.99 9.32
C ALA A 3 -34.10 -30.46 9.08
N ARG A 4 -35.17 -29.79 9.51
CA ARG A 4 -35.31 -28.33 9.42
C ARG A 4 -34.35 -27.59 10.37
N LYS A 5 -34.10 -28.16 11.56
CA LYS A 5 -33.13 -27.61 12.54
C LYS A 5 -31.69 -27.77 12.07
N LEU A 6 -31.38 -28.87 11.37
CA LEU A 6 -30.06 -29.12 10.78
C LEU A 6 -29.76 -28.20 9.58
N ILE A 7 -30.76 -27.94 8.72
CA ILE A 7 -30.61 -26.99 7.60
C ILE A 7 -30.43 -25.54 8.09
N ALA A 8 -31.17 -25.14 9.13
CA ALA A 8 -31.06 -23.80 9.70
C ALA A 8 -29.69 -23.56 10.36
N THR A 9 -29.09 -24.57 11.00
CA THR A 9 -27.78 -24.45 11.65
C THR A 9 -26.63 -24.42 10.64
N THR A 10 -26.73 -25.15 9.52
CA THR A 10 -25.72 -25.07 8.45
C THR A 10 -25.71 -23.73 7.72
N LEU A 11 -26.88 -23.10 7.53
CA LEU A 11 -26.97 -21.78 6.89
C LEU A 11 -26.35 -20.67 7.75
N SER A 12 -26.53 -20.69 9.07
CA SER A 12 -25.91 -19.72 9.98
C SER A 12 -24.38 -19.82 10.03
N ALA A 13 -23.81 -21.03 9.89
CA ALA A 13 -22.36 -21.21 9.87
C ALA A 13 -21.70 -20.63 8.61
N VAL A 14 -22.36 -20.70 7.46
CA VAL A 14 -21.85 -20.14 6.18
C VAL A 14 -21.82 -18.62 6.21
N VAL A 15 -22.83 -17.97 6.81
CA VAL A 15 -22.88 -16.50 6.92
C VAL A 15 -21.76 -15.96 7.82
N LEU A 16 -21.46 -16.62 8.95
CA LEU A 16 -20.38 -16.22 9.85
C LEU A 16 -18.98 -16.52 9.28
N GLY A 17 -18.78 -17.65 8.60
CA GLY A 17 -17.50 -17.99 7.95
C GLY A 17 -17.17 -17.12 6.74
N GLY A 18 -18.19 -16.69 5.98
CA GLY A 18 -18.03 -15.79 4.84
C GLY A 18 -17.54 -14.39 5.22
N MET A 19 -18.00 -13.84 6.33
CA MET A 19 -17.61 -12.50 6.79
C MET A 19 -16.16 -12.43 7.30
N VAL A 20 -15.61 -13.50 7.89
CA VAL A 20 -14.22 -13.53 8.35
C VAL A 20 -13.25 -13.55 7.16
N SER A 21 -13.64 -14.21 6.06
CA SER A 21 -12.79 -14.37 4.88
C SER A 21 -12.60 -13.07 4.10
N THR A 22 -13.62 -12.20 4.06
CA THR A 22 -13.56 -10.93 3.32
C THR A 22 -12.68 -9.89 4.02
N THR A 23 -12.66 -9.87 5.36
CA THR A 23 -11.85 -8.91 6.12
C THR A 23 -10.35 -9.17 5.98
N MET A 24 -9.93 -10.44 6.02
CA MET A 24 -8.53 -10.85 5.82
C MET A 24 -8.04 -10.53 4.40
N ALA A 25 -8.86 -10.79 3.38
CA ALA A 25 -8.50 -10.49 2.00
C ALA A 25 -8.34 -8.98 1.74
N TYR A 26 -9.27 -8.17 2.25
CA TYR A 26 -9.20 -6.71 2.09
C TYR A 26 -8.00 -6.08 2.83
N ALA A 27 -7.70 -6.58 4.03
CA ALA A 27 -6.52 -6.16 4.79
C ALA A 27 -5.21 -6.52 4.08
N GLN A 28 -5.16 -7.66 3.40
CA GLN A 28 -4.00 -8.07 2.60
C GLN A 28 -3.80 -7.14 1.39
N THR A 29 -4.84 -6.84 0.62
CA THR A 29 -4.72 -5.99 -0.58
C THR A 29 -4.29 -4.56 -0.24
N ARG A 30 -5.00 -3.88 0.67
CA ARG A 30 -4.62 -2.52 1.12
C ARG A 30 -3.27 -2.48 1.84
N GLY A 31 -2.83 -3.59 2.42
CA GLY A 31 -1.52 -3.72 3.04
C GLY A 31 -0.39 -3.85 2.01
N MET A 32 -0.65 -4.52 0.88
CA MET A 32 0.29 -4.66 -0.22
C MET A 32 0.47 -3.35 -0.98
N GLU A 33 -0.62 -2.66 -1.32
CA GLU A 33 -0.56 -1.37 -2.03
C GLU A 33 0.33 -0.35 -1.30
N ARG A 34 0.07 -0.12 -0.01
CA ARG A 34 0.91 0.76 0.83
C ARG A 34 2.38 0.33 0.94
N ARG A 35 2.71 -0.95 0.73
CA ARG A 35 4.10 -1.41 0.73
C ARG A 35 4.75 -1.14 -0.61
N ASP A 36 4.01 -1.32 -1.70
CA ASP A 36 4.49 -1.05 -3.06
C ASP A 36 4.68 0.45 -3.28
N ASP A 37 3.75 1.30 -2.85
CA ASP A 37 3.94 2.77 -2.88
C ASP A 37 5.22 3.21 -2.13
N ARG A 38 5.50 2.59 -0.97
CA ARG A 38 6.73 2.84 -0.20
C ARG A 38 7.98 2.31 -0.88
N ARG A 39 7.87 1.25 -1.69
CA ARG A 39 8.99 0.73 -2.50
C ARG A 39 9.26 1.67 -3.66
N ASP A 40 8.23 2.10 -4.37
CA ASP A 40 8.32 3.00 -5.51
C ASP A 40 8.87 4.36 -5.10
N ASN A 41 8.35 4.96 -4.02
CA ASN A 41 8.92 6.20 -3.47
C ASN A 41 10.41 6.04 -3.09
N ARG A 42 10.79 4.90 -2.48
CA ARG A 42 12.19 4.63 -2.14
C ARG A 42 13.06 4.47 -3.39
N GLN A 43 12.52 3.86 -4.45
CA GLN A 43 13.22 3.63 -5.71
C GLN A 43 13.39 4.94 -6.48
N GLY A 44 12.31 5.69 -6.71
CA GLY A 44 12.38 7.02 -7.33
C GLY A 44 13.33 7.97 -6.61
N SER A 45 13.31 8.01 -5.27
CA SER A 45 14.27 8.80 -4.50
C SER A 45 15.74 8.38 -4.72
N ARG A 46 16.02 7.10 -5.04
CA ARG A 46 17.39 6.64 -5.34
C ARG A 46 17.80 7.02 -6.75
N ASP A 47 16.86 6.95 -7.68
CA ASP A 47 17.06 7.27 -9.09
C ASP A 47 17.32 8.77 -9.26
N GLU A 48 16.52 9.64 -8.61
CA GLU A 48 16.74 11.09 -8.55
C GLU A 48 18.16 11.44 -8.07
N LYS A 49 18.63 10.73 -7.04
CA LYS A 49 19.98 10.92 -6.52
C LYS A 49 21.07 10.42 -7.46
N ALA A 50 20.79 9.40 -8.27
CA ALA A 50 21.73 8.93 -9.26
C ALA A 50 21.85 9.96 -10.38
N GLU A 51 20.72 10.54 -10.81
CA GLU A 51 20.65 11.60 -11.79
C GLU A 51 21.35 12.89 -11.30
N CYS A 52 21.05 13.35 -10.08
CA CYS A 52 21.73 14.51 -9.48
C CYS A 52 23.26 14.35 -9.44
N LYS A 53 23.76 13.14 -9.18
CA LYS A 53 25.21 12.88 -9.19
C LYS A 53 25.81 12.79 -10.59
N ALA A 54 24.99 12.50 -11.60
CA ALA A 54 25.44 12.41 -12.99
C ALA A 54 25.55 13.80 -13.61
N GLY A 55 24.72 14.76 -13.17
CA GLY A 55 24.95 16.17 -13.43
C GLY A 55 26.07 16.68 -12.53
N ASP A 56 27.28 16.90 -13.07
CA ASP A 56 28.47 17.36 -12.34
C ASP A 56 28.32 18.73 -11.64
N GLU A 57 27.14 19.34 -11.69
CA GLU A 57 26.82 20.66 -11.14
C GLU A 57 26.48 20.63 -9.65
N ASN A 58 26.10 19.47 -9.09
CA ASN A 58 25.63 19.35 -7.72
C ASN A 58 26.65 18.66 -6.80
N SER A 59 26.81 19.20 -5.59
CA SER A 59 27.60 18.58 -4.55
C SER A 59 26.93 17.31 -4.01
N ARG A 60 27.74 16.41 -3.43
CA ARG A 60 27.23 15.21 -2.75
C ARG A 60 26.26 15.54 -1.60
N ALA A 61 26.35 16.73 -1.01
CA ALA A 61 25.46 17.19 0.05
C ALA A 61 24.10 17.56 -0.52
N GLU A 62 24.06 18.31 -1.62
CA GLU A 62 22.84 18.68 -2.34
C GLU A 62 22.10 17.43 -2.83
N CYS A 63 22.77 16.50 -3.51
CA CYS A 63 22.12 15.24 -3.93
C CYS A 63 21.67 14.34 -2.75
N ARG A 64 22.15 14.59 -1.51
CA ARG A 64 21.61 13.92 -0.31
C ARG A 64 20.37 14.63 0.21
N GLN A 65 20.32 15.95 0.07
CA GLN A 65 19.21 16.78 0.51
C GLN A 65 18.02 16.59 -0.43
N GLU A 66 18.21 16.72 -1.73
CA GLU A 66 17.20 16.47 -2.76
C GLU A 66 16.56 15.08 -2.60
N LYS A 67 17.39 14.05 -2.44
CA LYS A 67 16.93 12.69 -2.13
C LYS A 67 16.07 12.57 -0.86
N ARG A 68 16.25 13.44 0.14
CA ARG A 68 15.38 13.49 1.32
C ARG A 68 14.08 14.20 0.97
N ASP A 69 14.16 15.29 0.24
CA ASP A 69 13.01 16.11 -0.15
C ASP A 69 12.05 15.32 -1.06
N THR A 70 12.55 14.66 -2.11
CA THR A 70 11.77 13.74 -2.96
C THR A 70 11.09 12.64 -2.14
N LYS A 71 11.80 12.09 -1.15
CA LYS A 71 11.25 11.04 -0.28
C LYS A 71 10.11 11.56 0.60
N GLN A 72 10.19 12.80 1.07
CA GLN A 72 9.16 13.44 1.89
C GLN A 72 7.96 13.84 1.03
N GLU A 73 8.19 14.34 -0.17
CA GLU A 73 7.13 14.62 -1.14
C GLU A 73 6.32 13.35 -1.46
N GLY A 74 7.00 12.23 -1.73
CA GLY A 74 6.33 10.96 -1.97
C GLY A 74 5.59 10.37 -0.77
N ARG A 75 5.78 10.93 0.45
CA ARG A 75 4.93 10.59 1.61
C ARG A 75 3.67 11.45 1.68
N GLY A 76 3.76 12.71 1.27
CA GLY A 76 2.60 13.62 1.21
C GLY A 76 1.64 13.27 0.08
N LYS A 77 2.14 12.71 -1.04
CA LYS A 77 1.30 12.26 -2.16
C LYS A 77 0.33 11.13 -1.77
N ASP A 78 0.73 10.27 -0.83
CA ASP A 78 -0.08 9.16 -0.30
C ASP A 78 -1.33 9.67 0.46
N GLU A 79 -1.30 10.90 0.98
CA GLU A 79 -2.45 11.53 1.67
C GLU A 79 -3.47 12.16 0.69
N SER A 80 -3.07 12.37 -0.57
CA SER A 80 -3.88 13.04 -1.61
C SER A 80 -4.52 12.11 -2.63
N LYS A 81 -4.20 10.81 -2.62
CA LYS A 81 -4.78 9.83 -3.54
C LYS A 81 -6.24 9.58 -3.11
N PRO A 82 -7.25 9.92 -3.92
CA PRO A 82 -8.63 9.61 -3.59
C PRO A 82 -8.75 8.09 -3.45
N GLU A 83 -9.35 7.64 -2.36
CA GLU A 83 -9.66 6.21 -2.18
C GLU A 83 -10.67 5.80 -3.27
N GLY A 84 -10.21 5.31 -4.42
CA GLY A 84 -11.16 4.99 -5.48
C GLY A 84 -10.67 4.62 -6.88
N GLU A 85 -9.38 4.73 -7.22
CA GLU A 85 -8.91 4.16 -8.50
C GLU A 85 -8.24 2.80 -8.25
N GLN A 86 -9.06 1.76 -8.47
CA GLN A 86 -8.67 0.37 -8.70
C GLN A 86 -8.40 0.16 -10.20
#